data_AF-A0A839HKA1-F1
#
_entry.id   AF-A0A839HKA1-F1
#
_cell.length_a   1.000
_cell.length_b   1.000
_cell.length_c   1.000
_cell.angle_alpha   90.00
_cell.angle_beta   90.00
_cell.angle_gamma   90.00
#
_symmetry.space_group_name_H-M   'P 1'
#
loop_
_entity.id
_entity.type
_entity.pdbx_description
1 polymer ?
#
loop_
_entity_poly.entity_id
_entity_poly.type
_entity_poly.pdbx_seq_one_letter_code
_entity_poly.pdbx_strand_id
1 'polypeptide(L)'
;MTHALPPIVHNMAASRFEVQVDGLLSICDYRRRDGVLVLPHTVVPPELQGRGIAAALVEAALAHARAEGLRVDPVCSYVAVHLRRHPRHADLLRATRLSAPPRPAGG
;
A
#
# COMPACT_ATOMS: atom_id res chain seq x y z
N MET A 1 -24.86 -1.79 12.83
CA MET A 1 -23.93 -2.94 12.92
C MET A 1 -22.57 -2.42 12.48
N THR A 2 -21.66 -2.24 13.43
CA THR A 2 -20.37 -1.57 13.22
C THR A 2 -19.55 -2.41 12.24
N HIS A 3 -19.38 -1.95 11.00
CA HIS A 3 -18.58 -2.63 10.00
C HIS A 3 -17.11 -2.41 10.37
N ALA A 4 -16.63 -3.19 11.35
CA ALA A 4 -15.22 -3.23 11.70
C ALA A 4 -14.48 -3.78 10.48
N LEU A 5 -13.55 -2.99 9.96
CA LEU A 5 -12.64 -3.45 8.92
C LEU A 5 -12.01 -4.77 9.40
N PRO A 6 -12.10 -5.83 8.60
CA PRO A 6 -11.56 -7.12 9.00
C PRO A 6 -10.03 -7.03 9.15
N PRO A 7 -9.44 -7.91 9.97
CA PRO A 7 -8.01 -7.86 10.24
C PRO A 7 -7.23 -8.11 8.95
N ILE A 8 -6.25 -7.24 8.68
CA ILE A 8 -5.30 -7.43 7.60
C ILE A 8 -4.41 -8.61 7.99
N VAL A 9 -4.42 -9.66 7.18
CA VAL A 9 -3.57 -10.84 7.34
C VAL A 9 -2.20 -10.51 6.77
N HIS A 10 -1.19 -10.45 7.63
CA HIS A 10 0.19 -10.26 7.21
C HIS A 10 0.87 -11.61 7.01
N ASN A 11 1.04 -12.00 5.75
CA ASN A 11 1.78 -13.20 5.38
C ASN A 11 3.25 -12.87 5.14
N MET A 12 4.04 -12.87 6.22
CA MET A 12 5.49 -12.66 6.17
C MET A 12 6.21 -13.69 5.30
N ALA A 13 5.76 -14.95 5.31
CA ALA A 13 6.37 -16.03 4.54
C ALA A 13 6.23 -15.83 3.02
N ALA A 14 5.06 -15.33 2.59
CA ALA A 14 4.79 -15.01 1.19
C ALA A 14 5.02 -13.53 0.83
N SER A 15 5.55 -12.74 1.78
CA SER A 15 5.76 -11.30 1.69
C SER A 15 4.55 -10.54 1.10
N ARG A 16 3.35 -10.80 1.64
CA ARG A 16 2.11 -10.15 1.19
C ARG A 16 1.17 -9.85 2.35
N PHE A 17 0.34 -8.84 2.16
CA PHE A 17 -0.79 -8.51 3.03
C PHE A 17 -2.10 -8.80 2.32
N GLU A 18 -3.04 -9.44 3.00
CA GLU A 18 -4.30 -9.88 2.43
C GLU A 18 -5.43 -9.44 3.36
N VAL A 19 -6.50 -8.90 2.80
CA VAL A 19 -7.68 -8.48 3.59
C VAL A 19 -8.93 -8.71 2.77
N GLN A 20 -9.97 -9.26 3.39
CA GLN A 20 -11.24 -9.52 2.74
C GLN A 20 -12.32 -8.63 3.32
N VAL A 21 -12.77 -7.61 2.58
CA VAL A 21 -13.78 -6.66 3.05
C VAL A 21 -15.04 -6.81 2.20
N ASP A 22 -16.21 -6.91 2.82
CA ASP A 22 -17.49 -7.02 2.10
C ASP A 22 -17.53 -8.20 1.09
N GLY A 23 -16.81 -9.28 1.39
CA GLY A 23 -16.65 -10.44 0.50
C GLY A 23 -15.58 -10.28 -0.58
N LEU A 24 -14.99 -9.09 -0.73
CA LEU A 24 -14.00 -8.77 -1.74
C LEU A 24 -12.58 -8.87 -1.18
N LEU A 25 -11.75 -9.70 -1.82
CA LEU A 25 -10.35 -9.92 -1.43
C LEU A 25 -9.45 -8.84 -2.03
N SER A 26 -8.70 -8.17 -1.16
CA SER A 26 -7.64 -7.24 -1.52
C SER A 26 -6.30 -7.81 -1.09
N ILE A 27 -5.31 -7.74 -1.98
CA ILE A 27 -3.97 -8.26 -1.73
C ILE A 27 -2.92 -7.19 -2.04
N CYS A 28 -1.89 -7.13 -1.22
CA CYS A 28 -0.76 -6.22 -1.35
C CYS A 28 0.52 -7.02 -1.28
N ASP A 29 1.16 -7.20 -2.44
CA ASP A 29 2.46 -7.83 -2.50
C ASP A 29 3.51 -6.80 -2.08
N TYR A 30 4.45 -7.22 -1.24
CA TYR A 30 5.59 -6.39 -0.86
C TYR A 30 6.88 -7.17 -1.02
N ARG A 31 7.98 -6.46 -1.25
CA ARG A 31 9.32 -7.06 -1.31
C ARG A 31 10.27 -6.24 -0.47
N ARG A 32 10.97 -6.88 0.45
CA ARG A 32 12.06 -6.26 1.19
C ARG A 32 13.34 -6.37 0.36
N ARG A 33 13.94 -5.23 0.02
CA ARG A 33 15.22 -5.15 -0.69
C ARG A 33 16.07 -4.03 -0.09
N ASP A 34 17.26 -4.37 0.41
CA ASP A 34 18.26 -3.39 0.85
C ASP A 34 17.73 -2.35 1.86
N GLY A 35 16.95 -2.80 2.86
CA GLY A 35 16.34 -1.87 3.82
C GLY A 35 15.12 -1.11 3.30
N VAL A 36 14.59 -1.48 2.13
CA VAL A 36 13.43 -0.85 1.49
C VAL A 36 12.32 -1.88 1.28
N LEU A 37 11.12 -1.56 1.72
CA LEU A 37 9.87 -2.27 1.47
C LEU A 37 9.25 -1.75 0.16
N VAL A 38 9.45 -2.48 -0.91
CA VAL A 38 8.90 -2.19 -2.24
C VAL A 38 7.49 -2.74 -2.32
N LEU A 39 6.54 -1.93 -2.76
CA LEU A 39 5.15 -2.34 -3.00
C LEU A 39 4.94 -2.46 -4.52
N PRO A 40 5.39 -3.58 -5.14
CA PRO A 40 5.35 -3.74 -6.60
C PRO A 40 3.91 -3.76 -7.14
N HIS A 41 2.99 -4.34 -6.38
CA HIS A 41 1.63 -4.57 -6.84
C HIS A 41 0.65 -4.61 -5.66
N THR A 42 -0.45 -3.87 -5.79
CA THR A 42 -1.56 -3.92 -4.84
C THR A 42 -2.83 -4.08 -5.63
N VAL A 43 -3.49 -5.22 -5.47
CA VAL A 43 -4.78 -5.50 -6.09
C VAL A 43 -5.84 -5.16 -5.08
N VAL A 44 -6.62 -4.13 -5.39
CA VAL A 44 -7.83 -3.79 -4.66
C VAL A 44 -8.96 -3.78 -5.68
N PRO A 45 -10.05 -4.52 -5.46
CA PRO A 45 -11.18 -4.52 -6.36
C PRO A 45 -11.80 -3.11 -6.44
N PRO A 46 -12.29 -2.69 -7.61
CA PRO A 46 -12.81 -1.34 -7.84
C PRO A 46 -13.98 -0.97 -6.94
N GLU A 47 -14.77 -1.96 -6.52
CA GLU A 47 -15.87 -1.80 -5.56
C GLU A 47 -15.40 -1.37 -4.16
N LEU A 48 -14.16 -1.72 -3.78
CA LEU A 48 -13.49 -1.29 -2.56
C LEU A 48 -12.61 -0.06 -2.77
N GLN A 49 -12.36 0.35 -4.02
CA GLN A 49 -11.64 1.58 -4.30
C GLN A 49 -12.46 2.79 -3.79
N GLY A 50 -11.77 3.78 -3.23
CA GLY A 50 -12.41 4.93 -2.59
C GLY A 50 -12.88 4.70 -1.15
N ARG A 51 -12.86 3.46 -0.62
CA ARG A 51 -13.13 3.17 0.80
C ARG A 51 -11.90 3.19 1.71
N GLY A 52 -10.73 3.46 1.15
CA GLY A 52 -9.47 3.49 1.91
C GLY A 52 -8.85 2.13 2.21
N ILE A 53 -9.27 1.04 1.55
CA ILE A 53 -8.66 -0.30 1.76
C ILE A 53 -7.20 -0.35 1.28
N ALA A 54 -6.93 0.22 0.11
CA ALA A 54 -5.56 0.38 -0.39
C ALA A 54 -4.71 1.20 0.60
N ALA A 55 -5.31 2.25 1.18
CA ALA A 55 -4.66 3.06 2.21
C ALA A 55 -4.35 2.21 3.44
N ALA A 56 -5.30 1.41 3.92
CA ALA A 56 -5.11 0.54 5.09
C ALA A 56 -4.01 -0.50 4.87
N LEU A 57 -3.92 -1.11 3.69
CA LEU A 57 -2.84 -2.03 3.32
C LEU A 57 -1.48 -1.32 3.30
N VAL A 58 -1.42 -0.13 2.70
CA VAL A 58 -0.21 0.69 2.63
C VAL A 58 0.20 1.18 4.03
N GLU A 59 -0.76 1.59 4.87
CA GLU A 59 -0.54 1.97 6.28
C GLU A 59 0.00 0.79 7.09
N ALA A 60 -0.54 -0.42 6.90
CA ALA A 60 0.00 -1.62 7.56
C ALA A 60 1.45 -1.90 7.12
N ALA A 61 1.73 -1.78 5.82
CA ALA A 61 3.08 -1.93 5.28
C ALA A 61 4.04 -0.82 5.79
N LEU A 62 3.57 0.43 5.87
CA LEU A 62 4.32 1.58 6.39
C LEU A 62 4.58 1.43 7.89
N ALA A 63 3.60 0.99 8.67
CA ALA A 63 3.74 0.72 10.10
C ALA A 63 4.78 -0.38 10.35
N HIS A 64 4.73 -1.45 9.55
CA HIS A 64 5.75 -2.50 9.60
C HIS A 64 7.13 -1.97 9.22
N ALA A 65 7.23 -1.21 8.13
CA ALA A 65 8.47 -0.59 7.72
C ALA A 65 9.03 0.35 8.80
N ARG A 66 8.18 1.18 9.42
CA ARG A 66 8.57 2.09 10.51
C ARG A 66 9.05 1.34 11.75
N ALA A 67 8.37 0.26 12.12
CA ALA A 67 8.78 -0.58 13.24
C ALA A 67 10.15 -1.23 13.00
N GLU A 68 10.43 -1.61 11.75
CA GLU A 68 11.70 -2.22 11.32
C GLU A 68 12.78 -1.20 10.91
N GLY A 69 12.47 0.10 10.87
CA GLY A 69 13.39 1.15 10.37
C GLY A 69 13.63 1.10 8.85
N LEU A 70 12.72 0.51 8.09
CA LEU A 70 12.79 0.37 6.62
C LEU A 70 12.12 1.56 5.92
N ARG A 71 12.56 1.84 4.69
CA ARG A 71 11.90 2.82 3.80
C ARG A 71 10.86 2.14 2.93
N VAL A 72 9.85 2.86 2.42
CA VAL A 72 8.83 2.31 1.53
C VAL A 72 8.99 2.84 0.10
N ASP A 73 8.90 1.96 -0.90
CA ASP A 73 8.90 2.32 -2.32
C ASP A 73 7.52 2.04 -2.96
N PRO A 74 6.72 3.09 -3.22
CA PRO A 74 5.43 2.98 -3.87
C PRO A 74 5.61 2.82 -5.39
N VAL A 75 5.60 1.58 -5.87
CA VAL A 75 5.82 1.32 -7.30
C VAL A 75 4.60 1.67 -8.15
N CYS A 76 3.41 1.49 -7.59
CA CYS A 76 2.13 1.74 -8.26
C CYS A 76 1.78 3.23 -8.28
N SER A 77 1.36 3.73 -9.45
CA SER A 77 0.93 5.11 -9.69
C SER A 77 -0.18 5.57 -8.73
N TYR A 78 -1.06 4.66 -8.32
CA TYR A 78 -2.12 4.93 -7.36
C TYR A 78 -1.58 5.26 -5.97
N VAL A 79 -0.58 4.50 -5.51
CA VAL A 79 0.02 4.68 -4.18
C VAL A 79 0.73 6.03 -4.11
N ALA A 80 1.37 6.47 -5.20
CA ALA A 80 1.95 7.80 -5.30
C ALA A 80 0.90 8.92 -5.15
N VAL A 81 -0.27 8.78 -5.78
CA VAL A 81 -1.38 9.75 -5.64
C VAL A 81 -1.95 9.74 -4.23
N HIS A 82 -2.07 8.57 -3.62
CA HIS A 82 -2.53 8.43 -2.23
C HIS A 82 -1.58 9.11 -1.24
N LEU A 83 -0.27 8.87 -1.39
CA LEU A 83 0.76 9.48 -0.55
C LEU A 83 0.85 11.00 -0.73
N ARG A 84 0.58 11.54 -1.92
CA ARG A 84 0.44 13.01 -2.11
C ARG A 84 -0.69 13.61 -1.29
N ARG A 85 -1.77 12.85 -1.02
CA ARG A 85 -2.86 13.31 -0.15
C ARG A 85 -2.49 13.18 1.34
N HIS A 86 -1.58 12.26 1.68
CA HIS A 86 -1.19 11.94 3.07
C HIS A 86 0.34 12.12 3.28
N PRO A 87 0.84 13.38 3.25
CA PRO A 87 2.28 13.65 3.32
C PRO A 87 2.93 13.29 4.67
N ARG A 88 2.13 12.99 5.71
CA ARG A 88 2.65 12.56 7.03
C ARG A 88 3.52 11.30 6.96
N HIS A 89 3.32 10.45 5.95
CA HIS A 89 4.09 9.23 5.74
C HIS A 89 5.19 9.41 4.68
N ALA A 90 5.33 10.61 4.11
CA ALA A 90 6.34 10.91 3.09
C ALA A 90 7.78 10.78 3.62
N ASP A 91 7.98 10.96 4.93
CA ASP A 91 9.25 10.78 5.61
C ASP A 91 9.78 9.32 5.52
N LEU A 92 8.86 8.35 5.50
CA LEU A 92 9.20 6.93 5.35
C LEU A 92 9.41 6.52 3.89
N LEU A 93 9.08 7.38 2.93
CA LEU A 93 9.22 7.05 1.52
C LEU A 93 10.66 7.12 1.08
N ARG A 94 11.05 6.21 0.19
CA ARG A 94 12.29 6.35 -0.55
C ARG A 94 12.15 7.60 -1.44
N ALA A 95 12.87 8.67 -1.09
CA ALA A 95 12.85 9.99 -1.75
C ALA A 95 13.01 9.97 -3.29
N THR A 96 13.46 8.85 -3.87
CA THR A 96 13.78 8.68 -5.29
C THR A 96 12.60 8.74 -6.26
N ARG A 97 11.34 8.68 -5.81
CA ARG A 97 10.17 8.40 -6.69
C ARG A 97 9.01 9.38 -6.59
N LEU A 98 9.10 10.44 -5.78
CA LEU A 98 8.05 11.47 -5.72
C LEU A 98 8.08 12.44 -6.93
N SER A 99 8.71 12.03 -8.04
CA SER A 99 9.02 12.84 -9.21
C SER A 99 8.59 12.14 -10.52
N ALA A 100 7.33 11.71 -10.62
CA ALA A 100 6.70 11.52 -11.93
C ALA A 100 5.17 11.61 -11.85
N PRO A 101 4.51 12.49 -12.62
CA PRO A 101 3.06 12.43 -12.77
C PRO A 101 2.67 11.12 -13.48
N PRO A 102 1.55 10.49 -13.11
CA PRO A 102 1.01 9.39 -13.92
C PRO A 102 0.65 9.94 -15.30
N ARG A 103 1.27 9.41 -16.36
CA ARG A 103 0.74 9.60 -17.71
C ARG A 103 -0.67 9.00 -17.74
N PRO A 104 -1.68 9.68 -18.32
CA PRO A 104 -3.00 9.08 -18.45
C PRO A 104 -2.88 7.84 -19.32
N ALA A 105 -3.31 6.69 -18.80
CA ALA A 105 -3.62 5.53 -19.62
C ALA A 105 -4.92 5.84 -20.37
N GLY A 106 -4.78 6.43 -21.55
CA GLY A 106 -5.83 6.53 -22.56
C GLY A 106 -5.47 5.61 -23.72
N GLY A 107 -6.44 4.80 -24.15
CA GLY A 107 -6.35 3.84 -25.25
C GLY A 107 -7.54 2.92 -25.22
#